data_AF-A0A7J4TJQ4-F1
#
_entry.id   AF-A0A7J4TJQ4-F1
#
_cell.length_a   1.000
_cell.length_b   1.000
_cell.length_c   1.000
_cell.angle_alpha   90.00
_cell.angle_beta   90.00
_cell.angle_gamma   90.00
#
_symmetry.space_group_name_H-M   'P 1'
#
loop_
_entity.id
_entity.type
_entity.pdbx_description
1 polymer ?
#
loop_
_entity_poly.entity_id
_entity_poly.type
_entity_poly.pdbx_seq_one_letter_code
_entity_poly.pdbx_strand_id
1 'polypeptide(L)'
;MKRSRLRMFKVTSMTISVMGVLMIVATVAILAYFGFQSLSSFISDDASSNNANEQLVSLRSEYSSLKTQFDNVKIQVQKSSNIKLKEDYNTAELELIKTQSAIGDVESAISVGKPADEVTSRIETAKVQLEKAKSSLSGIRSRI
;
A
#
# COMPACT_ATOMS: atom_id res chain seq x y z
N MET A 1 -40.09 27.55 -16.34
CA MET A 1 -38.70 27.70 -15.86
C MET A 1 -38.47 26.81 -14.63
N LYS A 2 -37.95 25.57 -14.78
CA LYS A 2 -37.79 24.62 -13.65
C LYS A 2 -36.68 23.58 -13.89
N ARG A 3 -35.50 23.99 -14.36
CA ARG A 3 -34.36 23.06 -14.64
C ARG A 3 -33.07 23.35 -13.86
N SER A 4 -33.01 24.43 -13.09
CA SER A 4 -31.75 24.91 -12.50
C SER A 4 -31.33 24.21 -11.19
N ARG A 5 -32.28 23.77 -10.34
CA ARG A 5 -31.95 23.25 -9.00
C ARG A 5 -31.34 21.84 -8.98
N LEU A 6 -31.54 21.03 -10.02
CA LEU A 6 -30.98 19.65 -10.07
C LEU A 6 -29.48 19.59 -10.34
N ARG A 7 -28.89 20.60 -11.00
CA ARG A 7 -27.44 20.61 -11.27
C ARG A 7 -26.61 21.01 -10.06
N MET A 8 -27.21 21.73 -9.11
CA MET A 8 -26.52 22.15 -7.88
C MET A 8 -26.27 20.98 -6.93
N PHE A 9 -27.20 20.02 -6.82
CA PHE A 9 -27.00 18.82 -6.00
C PHE A 9 -25.93 17.86 -6.55
N LYS A 10 -25.74 17.82 -7.87
CA LYS A 10 -24.71 16.96 -8.48
C LYS A 10 -23.30 17.50 -8.26
N VAL A 11 -23.12 18.83 -8.31
CA VAL A 11 -21.82 19.46 -8.10
C VAL A 11 -21.39 19.38 -6.63
N THR A 12 -22.30 19.63 -5.68
CA THR A 12 -21.99 19.52 -4.24
C THR A 12 -21.73 18.07 -3.81
N SER A 13 -22.42 17.10 -4.41
CA SER A 13 -22.16 15.67 -4.18
C SER A 13 -20.80 15.22 -4.72
N MET A 14 -20.38 15.75 -5.87
CA MET A 14 -19.10 15.41 -6.49
C MET A 14 -17.91 16.01 -5.72
N THR A 15 -18.03 17.23 -5.19
CA THR A 15 -16.96 17.86 -4.39
C THR A 15 -16.76 17.19 -3.03
N ILE A 16 -17.82 16.73 -2.37
CA ILE A 16 -17.72 15.94 -1.12
C ILE A 16 -17.01 14.60 -1.34
N SER A 17 -17.21 13.95 -2.49
CA SER A 17 -16.50 12.72 -2.84
C SER A 17 -15.00 12.94 -3.08
N VAL A 18 -14.63 14.06 -3.73
CA VAL A 18 -13.22 14.38 -4.01
C VAL A 18 -12.49 14.79 -2.73
N MET A 19 -13.15 15.52 -1.82
CA MET A 19 -12.57 15.88 -0.53
C MET A 19 -12.29 14.66 0.37
N GLY A 20 -13.17 13.66 0.37
CA GLY A 20 -12.94 12.41 1.13
C GLY A 20 -11.71 11.64 0.64
N VAL A 21 -11.52 11.55 -0.68
CA VAL A 21 -10.35 10.91 -1.28
C VAL A 21 -9.07 11.71 -0.98
N LEU A 22 -9.12 13.04 -1.08
CA LEU A 22 -7.99 13.90 -0.70
C LEU A 22 -7.59 13.73 0.78
N MET A 23 -8.55 13.57 1.68
CA MET A 23 -8.26 13.34 3.10
C MET A 23 -7.59 11.98 3.33
N ILE A 24 -8.00 10.93 2.62
CA ILE A 24 -7.36 9.61 2.71
C ILE A 24 -5.93 9.70 2.19
N VAL A 25 -5.71 10.32 1.02
CA VAL A 25 -4.38 10.50 0.44
C VAL A 25 -3.47 11.32 1.37
N ALA A 26 -4.00 12.38 1.99
CA ALA A 26 -3.27 13.18 2.96
C ALA A 26 -2.90 12.38 4.21
N THR A 27 -3.83 11.61 4.77
CA THR A 27 -3.57 10.76 5.95
C THR A 27 -2.51 9.70 5.64
N VAL A 28 -2.55 9.09 4.45
CA VAL A 28 -1.53 8.13 3.99
C VAL A 28 -0.17 8.81 3.81
N ALA A 29 -0.12 10.03 3.28
CA ALA A 29 1.12 10.80 3.15
C ALA A 29 1.73 11.16 4.51
N ILE A 30 0.89 11.52 5.49
CA ILE A 30 1.30 11.82 6.87
C ILE A 30 1.82 10.55 7.55
N LEU A 31 1.09 9.42 7.45
CA LEU A 31 1.54 8.14 8.00
C LEU A 31 2.82 7.62 7.33
N ALA A 32 3.01 7.86 6.03
CA ALA A 32 4.26 7.54 5.37
C ALA A 32 5.40 8.39 5.95
N TYR A 33 5.23 9.71 6.07
CA TYR A 33 6.25 10.61 6.58
C TYR A 33 6.65 10.30 8.04
N PHE A 34 5.67 10.09 8.92
CA PHE A 34 5.93 9.76 10.32
C PHE A 34 6.36 8.29 10.54
N GLY A 35 5.83 7.36 9.74
CA GLY A 35 6.22 5.94 9.80
C GLY A 35 7.68 5.71 9.42
N PHE A 36 8.21 6.47 8.47
CA PHE A 36 9.65 6.47 8.13
C PHE A 36 10.53 6.83 9.32
N GLN A 37 10.10 7.77 10.16
CA GLN A 37 10.90 8.28 11.27
C GLN A 37 10.91 7.32 12.47
N SER A 38 9.80 6.62 12.74
CA SER A 38 9.72 5.64 13.83
C SER A 38 10.30 4.26 13.48
N LEU A 39 10.24 3.83 12.22
CA LEU A 39 10.78 2.53 11.81
C LEU A 39 12.31 2.54 11.75
N SER A 40 12.91 3.66 11.31
CA SER A 40 14.36 3.85 11.26
C SER A 40 15.01 3.72 12.64
N SER A 41 14.37 4.20 13.71
CA SER A 41 14.91 4.09 15.08
C SER A 41 14.86 2.69 15.68
N PHE A 42 14.01 1.80 15.17
CA PHE A 42 13.86 0.42 15.69
C PHE A 42 14.83 -0.58 15.06
N ILE A 43 15.49 -0.23 13.95
CA ILE A 43 16.34 -1.14 13.17
C ILE A 43 17.84 -0.82 13.26
N SER A 44 18.21 0.30 13.89
CA SER A 44 19.58 0.88 13.86
C SER A 44 20.72 0.06 14.47
N ASP A 45 20.55 -1.20 14.89
CA ASP A 45 21.61 -1.87 15.68
C ASP A 45 22.20 -3.18 15.14
N ASP A 46 21.77 -3.76 14.00
CA ASP A 46 22.58 -4.87 13.42
C ASP A 46 22.18 -5.24 11.98
N ALA A 47 22.81 -4.59 11.00
CA ALA A 47 22.69 -4.92 9.57
C ALA A 47 23.86 -5.79 9.08
N SER A 48 24.02 -7.00 9.65
CA SER A 48 24.88 -8.02 9.04
C SER A 48 24.17 -8.66 7.84
N SER A 49 24.90 -9.04 6.78
CA SER A 49 24.30 -9.57 5.53
C SER A 49 23.42 -10.83 5.72
N ASN A 50 23.63 -11.60 6.79
CA ASN A 50 22.74 -12.70 7.17
C ASN A 50 21.32 -12.22 7.51
N ASN A 51 21.18 -11.06 8.17
CA ASN A 51 19.88 -10.49 8.52
C ASN A 51 19.11 -10.01 7.29
N ALA A 52 19.79 -9.59 6.22
CA ALA A 52 19.14 -9.11 5.00
C ALA A 52 18.39 -10.24 4.26
N ASN A 53 19.00 -11.43 4.16
CA ASN A 53 18.37 -12.60 3.57
C ASN A 53 17.15 -13.07 4.39
N GLU A 54 17.27 -13.12 5.72
CA GLU A 54 16.16 -13.48 6.60
C GLU A 54 15.00 -12.49 6.50
N GLN A 55 15.30 -11.18 6.49
CA GLN A 55 14.30 -10.14 6.31
C GLN A 55 13.61 -10.24 4.94
N LEU A 56 14.36 -10.54 3.88
CA LEU A 56 13.80 -10.76 2.56
C LEU A 56 12.85 -11.97 2.54
N VAL A 57 13.23 -13.08 3.17
CA VAL A 57 12.37 -14.28 3.29
C VAL A 57 11.08 -13.94 4.04
N SER A 58 11.17 -13.19 5.15
CA SER A 58 9.99 -12.70 5.88
C SER A 58 9.10 -11.85 4.98
N LEU A 59 9.68 -10.90 4.23
CA LEU A 59 8.94 -10.03 3.31
C LEU A 59 8.20 -10.83 2.25
N ARG A 60 8.84 -11.83 1.64
CA ARG A 60 8.19 -12.70 0.64
C ARG A 60 7.04 -13.48 1.25
N SER A 61 7.21 -14.00 2.46
CA SER A 61 6.17 -14.73 3.18
C SER A 61 4.96 -13.83 3.48
N GLU A 62 5.21 -12.64 4.02
CA GLU A 62 4.17 -11.65 4.30
C GLU A 62 3.47 -11.17 3.03
N TYR A 63 4.21 -10.91 1.96
CA TYR A 63 3.66 -10.57 0.66
C TYR A 63 2.76 -11.68 0.11
N SER A 64 3.19 -12.94 0.20
CA SER A 64 2.41 -14.10 -0.25
C SER A 64 1.09 -14.23 0.52
N SER A 65 1.14 -14.08 1.84
CA SER A 65 -0.05 -14.03 2.70
C SER A 65 -0.96 -12.87 2.31
N LEU A 66 -0.41 -11.68 2.11
CA LEU A 66 -1.15 -10.50 1.70
C LEU A 66 -1.81 -10.68 0.33
N LYS A 67 -1.09 -11.23 -0.66
CA LYS A 67 -1.60 -11.54 -2.00
C LYS A 67 -2.80 -12.47 -1.94
N THR A 68 -2.73 -13.49 -1.10
CA THR A 68 -3.85 -14.41 -0.85
C THR A 68 -5.06 -13.67 -0.28
N GLN A 69 -4.84 -12.73 0.64
CA GLN A 69 -5.93 -11.90 1.17
C GLN A 69 -6.54 -10.97 0.11
N PHE A 70 -5.70 -10.40 -0.77
CA PHE A 70 -6.16 -9.63 -1.94
C PHE A 70 -7.05 -10.48 -2.85
N ASP A 71 -6.63 -11.69 -3.20
CA ASP A 71 -7.41 -12.57 -4.07
C ASP A 71 -8.77 -12.93 -3.47
N ASN A 72 -8.83 -13.18 -2.15
CA ASN A 72 -10.10 -13.41 -1.45
C ASN A 72 -11.01 -12.17 -1.47
N VAL A 73 -10.43 -10.98 -1.26
CA VAL A 73 -11.16 -9.71 -1.30
C VAL A 73 -11.64 -9.41 -2.72
N LYS A 74 -10.84 -9.72 -3.75
CA LYS A 74 -11.20 -9.56 -5.17
C LYS A 74 -12.54 -10.20 -5.49
N ILE A 75 -12.75 -11.43 -5.03
CA ILE A 75 -14.01 -12.17 -5.25
C ILE A 75 -15.19 -11.41 -4.66
N GLN A 76 -15.05 -10.85 -3.45
CA GLN A 76 -16.13 -10.11 -2.79
C GLN A 76 -16.37 -8.75 -3.45
N VAL A 77 -15.31 -8.03 -3.82
CA VAL A 77 -15.39 -6.75 -4.53
C VAL A 77 -16.00 -6.92 -5.93
N GLN A 78 -15.67 -7.99 -6.64
CA GLN A 78 -16.25 -8.27 -7.95
C GLN A 78 -17.74 -8.60 -7.87
N LYS A 79 -18.16 -9.35 -6.83
CA LYS A 79 -19.57 -9.62 -6.53
C LYS A 79 -20.35 -8.37 -6.11
N SER A 80 -19.67 -7.36 -5.57
CA SER A 80 -20.27 -6.07 -5.24
C SER A 80 -20.62 -5.27 -6.50
N SER A 81 -21.78 -4.59 -6.48
CA SER A 81 -22.18 -3.65 -7.54
C SER A 81 -21.53 -2.27 -7.38
N ASN A 82 -20.69 -2.07 -6.35
CA ASN A 82 -20.08 -0.78 -6.04
C ASN A 82 -18.84 -0.52 -6.91
N ILE A 83 -18.99 0.39 -7.89
CA ILE A 83 -17.93 0.77 -8.83
C ILE A 83 -16.72 1.38 -8.09
N LYS A 84 -16.97 2.21 -7.06
CA LYS A 84 -15.88 2.83 -6.27
C LYS A 84 -15.06 1.78 -5.53
N LEU A 85 -15.70 0.75 -5.00
CA LEU A 85 -15.03 -0.33 -4.31
C LEU A 85 -14.10 -1.12 -5.25
N LYS A 86 -14.50 -1.28 -6.52
CA LYS A 86 -13.67 -1.90 -7.57
C LYS A 86 -12.46 -1.02 -7.93
N GLU A 87 -12.66 0.28 -8.04
CA GLU A 87 -11.57 1.24 -8.30
C GLU A 87 -10.57 1.33 -7.14
N ASP A 88 -11.07 1.37 -5.91
CA ASP A 88 -10.26 1.33 -4.69
C ASP A 88 -9.45 0.01 -4.62
N TYR A 89 -10.08 -1.11 -4.96
CA TYR A 89 -9.40 -2.41 -5.05
C TYR A 89 -8.29 -2.43 -6.11
N ASN A 90 -8.56 -1.91 -7.32
CA ASN A 90 -7.55 -1.83 -8.36
C ASN A 90 -6.35 -0.95 -7.92
N THR A 91 -6.62 0.15 -7.22
CA THR A 91 -5.58 1.01 -6.66
C THR A 91 -4.75 0.27 -5.61
N ALA A 92 -5.40 -0.50 -4.74
CA ALA A 92 -4.69 -1.33 -3.77
C ALA A 92 -3.90 -2.46 -4.43
N GLU A 93 -4.40 -3.05 -5.53
CA GLU A 93 -3.69 -4.07 -6.33
C GLU A 93 -2.42 -3.46 -6.98
N LEU A 94 -2.45 -2.19 -7.38
CA LEU A 94 -1.24 -1.47 -7.82
C LEU A 94 -0.21 -1.32 -6.68
N GLU A 95 -0.64 -0.99 -5.46
CA GLU A 95 0.28 -0.90 -4.30
C GLU A 95 0.91 -2.26 -3.96
N LEU A 96 0.17 -3.36 -4.14
CA LEU A 96 0.68 -4.72 -4.01
C LEU A 96 1.73 -5.04 -5.10
N ILE A 97 1.50 -4.65 -6.35
CA ILE A 97 2.48 -4.82 -7.44
C ILE A 97 3.74 -4.01 -7.17
N LYS A 98 3.61 -2.77 -6.67
CA LYS A 98 4.77 -1.97 -6.25
C LYS A 98 5.55 -2.65 -5.13
N THR A 99 4.86 -3.30 -4.19
CA THR A 99 5.50 -4.09 -3.12
C THR A 99 6.33 -5.22 -3.71
N GLN A 100 5.78 -5.96 -4.68
CA GLN A 100 6.50 -7.02 -5.38
C GLN A 100 7.74 -6.50 -6.10
N SER A 101 7.64 -5.35 -6.76
CA SER A 101 8.78 -4.70 -7.41
C SER A 101 9.88 -4.36 -6.40
N ALA A 102 9.50 -3.74 -5.28
CA ALA A 102 10.45 -3.36 -4.22
C ALA A 102 11.15 -4.58 -3.60
N ILE A 103 10.43 -5.70 -3.40
CA ILE A 103 11.04 -6.98 -2.98
C ILE A 103 12.04 -7.49 -4.03
N GLY A 104 11.70 -7.39 -5.32
CA GLY A 104 12.62 -7.72 -6.42
C GLY A 104 13.87 -6.84 -6.44
N ASP A 105 13.74 -5.55 -6.11
CA ASP A 105 14.88 -4.64 -6.00
C ASP A 105 15.82 -4.98 -4.84
N VAL A 106 15.29 -5.52 -3.74
CA VAL A 106 16.08 -6.07 -2.63
C VAL A 106 16.80 -7.34 -3.07
N GLU A 107 16.10 -8.29 -3.69
CA GLU A 107 16.69 -9.53 -4.23
C GLU A 107 17.85 -9.22 -5.17
N SER A 108 17.63 -8.28 -6.10
CA SER A 108 18.65 -7.83 -7.03
C SER A 108 19.84 -7.21 -6.30
N ALA A 109 19.61 -6.31 -5.34
CA ALA A 109 20.67 -5.67 -4.58
C ALA A 109 21.53 -6.66 -3.78
N ILE A 110 20.91 -7.64 -3.14
CA ILE A 110 21.60 -8.73 -2.46
C ILE A 110 22.40 -9.56 -3.47
N SER A 111 21.78 -9.95 -4.59
CA SER A 111 22.41 -10.82 -5.59
C SER A 111 23.61 -10.17 -6.27
N VAL A 112 23.59 -8.86 -6.52
CA VAL A 112 24.72 -8.12 -7.12
C VAL A 112 25.74 -7.64 -6.08
N GLY A 113 25.56 -8.01 -4.81
CA GLY A 113 26.50 -7.68 -3.73
C GLY A 113 26.57 -6.19 -3.41
N LYS A 114 25.43 -5.49 -3.45
CA LYS A 114 25.35 -4.08 -3.02
C LYS A 114 25.78 -3.92 -1.55
N PRO A 115 26.28 -2.73 -1.16
CA PRO A 115 26.63 -2.46 0.23
C PRO A 115 25.42 -2.66 1.15
N ALA A 116 25.69 -3.09 2.39
CA ALA A 116 24.67 -3.44 3.37
C ALA A 116 23.68 -2.30 3.64
N ASP A 117 24.16 -1.06 3.63
CA ASP A 117 23.34 0.15 3.82
C ASP A 117 22.31 0.32 2.67
N GLU A 118 22.73 0.07 1.43
CA GLU A 118 21.84 0.15 0.26
C GLU A 118 20.81 -0.99 0.27
N VAL A 119 21.23 -2.19 0.65
CA VAL A 119 20.33 -3.35 0.81
C VAL A 119 19.30 -3.07 1.90
N THR A 120 19.73 -2.55 3.05
CA THR A 120 18.87 -2.22 4.19
C THR A 120 17.84 -1.16 3.81
N SER A 121 18.27 -0.07 3.15
CA SER A 121 17.35 0.97 2.67
C SER A 121 16.29 0.43 1.69
N ARG A 122 16.67 -0.51 0.81
CA ARG A 122 15.71 -1.18 -0.08
C ARG A 122 14.76 -2.09 0.67
N ILE A 123 15.24 -2.82 1.69
CA ILE A 123 14.39 -3.66 2.56
C ILE A 123 13.36 -2.80 3.29
N GLU A 124 13.78 -1.67 3.84
CA GLU A 124 12.89 -0.71 4.49
C GLU A 124 11.84 -0.18 3.52
N THR A 125 12.25 0.19 2.30
CA THR A 125 11.33 0.64 1.25
C THR A 125 10.29 -0.43 0.92
N ALA A 126 10.72 -1.69 0.79
CA ALA A 126 9.82 -2.81 0.53
C ALA A 126 8.86 -3.08 1.70
N LYS A 127 9.32 -2.97 2.96
CA LYS A 127 8.48 -3.05 4.16
C LYS A 127 7.40 -1.97 4.18
N VAL A 128 7.79 -0.72 3.94
CA VAL A 128 6.85 0.42 3.88
C VAL A 128 5.79 0.18 2.80
N GLN A 129 6.21 -0.31 1.64
CA GLN A 129 5.31 -0.59 0.53
C GLN A 129 4.33 -1.73 0.86
N LEU A 130 4.80 -2.76 1.56
CA LEU A 130 3.99 -3.87 2.06
C LEU A 130 2.95 -3.42 3.09
N GLU A 131 3.33 -2.57 4.04
CA GLU A 131 2.40 -1.99 5.02
C GLU A 131 1.36 -1.09 4.37
N LYS A 132 1.72 -0.32 3.35
CA LYS A 132 0.76 0.44 2.54
C LYS A 132 -0.27 -0.49 1.89
N ALA A 133 0.18 -1.57 1.25
CA ALA A 133 -0.70 -2.54 0.63
C ALA A 133 -1.63 -3.23 1.65
N LYS A 134 -1.11 -3.58 2.85
CA LYS A 134 -1.94 -4.09 3.97
C LYS A 134 -3.01 -3.10 4.39
N SER A 135 -2.62 -1.83 4.59
CA SER A 135 -3.54 -0.77 5.02
C SER A 135 -4.62 -0.50 3.98
N SER A 136 -4.26 -0.41 2.70
CA SER A 136 -5.21 -0.26 1.60
C SER A 136 -6.21 -1.43 1.55
N LEU A 137 -5.74 -2.67 1.71
CA LEU A 137 -6.60 -3.84 1.75
C LEU A 137 -7.54 -3.83 2.97
N SER A 138 -7.04 -3.43 4.14
CA SER A 138 -7.84 -3.30 5.37
C SER A 138 -8.96 -2.27 5.19
N GLY A 139 -8.65 -1.11 4.58
CA GLY A 139 -9.63 -0.08 4.26
C GLY A 139 -10.70 -0.54 3.26
N ILE A 140 -10.37 -1.45 2.34
CA ILE A 140 -11.35 -2.08 1.46
C ILE A 140 -12.21 -3.09 2.22
N ARG A 141 -11.59 -3.94 3.05
CA ARG A 141 -12.28 -4.95 3.86
C ARG A 141 -13.33 -4.37 4.80
N SER A 142 -13.09 -3.20 5.38
CA SER A 142 -14.06 -2.54 6.25
C SER A 142 -15.30 -2.00 5.51
N ARG A 143 -15.29 -2.00 4.18
CA ARG A 143 -16.33 -1.44 3.30
C ARG A 143 -17.04 -2.51 2.46
N ILE A 144 -16.64 -3.77 2.59
CA ILE A 144 -17.29 -4.96 2.02
C ILE A 144 -18.25 -5.51 3.06
#